data_AF-A0A0J9V9H8-F1
#
_entry.id   AF-A0A0J9V9H8-F1
#
_cell.length_a   1.000
_cell.length_b   1.000
_cell.length_c   1.000
_cell.angle_alpha   90.00
_cell.angle_beta   90.00
_cell.angle_gamma   90.00
#
_symmetry.space_group_name_H-M   'P 1'
#
loop_
_entity.id
_entity.type
_entity.pdbx_description
1 polymer ?
#
loop_
_entity_poly.entity_id
_entity_poly.type
_entity_poly.pdbx_seq_one_letter_code
_entity_poly.pdbx_strand_id
1 'polypeptide(L)'
;MELFLRINYPYYPLPFNLIHCFHSKPLSHHHIMVQHGPKTTVHQLAQEYAPIIKGKTILTTGASRGGLGALFVEAIAVAEPGLAILAGRSVGKLQQTADNLAAKYPKLKTKLLSIDLESLRSVRAAAEEVNGWSDVPKIDVLVNNAGIMATDFKLTEDGFENQFASNHLGHFLFTNLIIDKILASETPRVVSVSSNGHRLGPIRWGDPNFSNGERYNKWSAYGQSKTANMLFAISLAEKLGSRGLQAFSLHPGAILDTSLAKHLDTLDSLVEADRAMGDPWGWVDWSTVPVCSEVGAATHAFAAFDPDLKEHNGAYLLECRLADPVTDTVRPWATSSTEAELLWRKSEEMVGQKFSF
;
A
#
# COMPACT_ATOMS: atom_id res chain seq x y z
N MET A 1 76.31 13.41 16.60
CA MET A 1 75.14 12.55 16.31
C MET A 1 74.86 11.75 17.56
N GLU A 2 74.50 12.38 18.68
CA GLU A 2 73.12 12.84 18.99
C GLU A 2 72.10 11.72 18.88
N LEU A 3 71.26 11.35 19.86
CA LEU A 3 71.06 11.66 21.29
C LEU A 3 70.04 10.55 21.70
N PHE A 4 70.27 9.65 22.67
CA PHE A 4 69.82 9.74 24.08
C PHE A 4 68.46 10.46 24.24
N LEU A 5 67.36 9.85 24.73
CA LEU A 5 67.05 9.42 26.12
C LEU A 5 65.76 8.55 26.09
N ARG A 6 65.61 7.40 26.77
CA ARG A 6 65.43 7.17 28.24
C ARG A 6 64.29 8.03 28.86
N ILE A 7 63.50 7.62 29.85
CA ILE A 7 63.19 6.41 30.62
C ILE A 7 61.95 6.80 31.47
N ASN A 8 61.03 5.85 31.62
CA ASN A 8 60.16 5.49 32.75
C ASN A 8 59.43 6.47 33.72
N TYR A 9 58.29 5.90 34.18
CA TYR A 9 57.67 5.87 35.52
C TYR A 9 56.64 6.96 35.86
N PRO A 10 55.68 6.74 36.79
CA PRO A 10 55.25 5.50 37.47
C PRO A 10 53.71 5.31 37.55
N TYR A 11 53.30 4.13 38.02
CA TYR A 11 52.01 3.92 38.69
C TYR A 11 51.92 4.79 39.96
N TYR A 12 50.84 5.55 40.11
CA TYR A 12 50.35 6.05 41.40
C TYR A 12 48.83 5.83 41.49
N PRO A 13 48.32 5.19 42.55
CA PRO A 13 46.90 5.06 42.82
C PRO A 13 46.40 6.25 43.67
N LEU A 14 45.07 6.28 43.89
CA LEU A 14 44.27 7.02 44.89
C LEU A 14 43.40 8.17 44.31
N PRO A 15 42.32 8.64 45.00
CA PRO A 15 41.28 7.87 45.68
C PRO A 15 39.85 8.52 45.59
N PHE A 16 38.87 7.87 46.22
CA PHE A 16 37.61 8.40 46.79
C PHE A 16 36.59 9.21 45.96
N ASN A 17 35.35 8.66 45.95
CA ASN A 17 34.04 9.30 46.07
C ASN A 17 33.88 10.77 45.65
N LEU A 18 32.92 11.05 44.75
CA LEU A 18 31.82 11.99 44.99
C LEU A 18 30.82 12.05 43.80
N ILE A 19 29.54 11.80 44.13
CA ILE A 19 28.31 12.42 43.59
C ILE A 19 27.81 12.03 42.17
N HIS A 20 26.72 11.24 42.09
CA HIS A 20 25.37 11.79 41.90
C HIS A 20 24.32 10.66 41.90
N CYS A 21 23.40 10.77 42.85
CA CYS A 21 22.16 10.01 42.92
C CYS A 21 21.26 10.50 41.76
N PHE A 22 21.20 9.75 40.67
CA PHE A 22 20.09 9.86 39.72
C PHE A 22 19.12 8.71 39.97
N HIS A 23 17.95 9.06 40.46
CA HIS A 23 16.80 8.18 40.52
C HIS A 23 16.54 7.62 39.11
N SER A 24 16.75 6.32 38.95
CA SER A 24 16.27 5.58 37.79
C SER A 24 14.74 5.66 37.79
N LYS A 25 14.17 6.49 36.91
CA LYS A 25 12.79 6.30 36.48
C LYS A 25 12.72 4.91 35.82
N PRO A 26 11.71 4.07 36.11
CA PRO A 26 11.57 2.80 35.45
C PRO A 26 11.40 3.03 33.94
N LEU A 27 12.14 2.27 33.14
CA LEU A 27 12.01 2.18 31.69
C LEU A 27 10.52 1.96 31.37
N SER A 28 9.93 2.91 30.63
CA SER A 28 8.60 2.73 30.07
C SER A 28 8.58 1.45 29.24
N HIS A 29 7.54 0.65 29.44
CA HIS A 29 7.31 -0.58 28.70
C HIS A 29 7.47 -0.31 27.21
N HIS A 30 8.45 -0.96 26.57
CA HIS A 30 8.51 -1.02 25.13
C HIS A 30 7.26 -1.81 24.72
N HIS A 31 6.26 -1.12 24.18
CA HIS A 31 5.16 -1.78 23.48
C HIS A 31 5.79 -2.47 22.28
N ILE A 32 5.93 -3.80 22.36
CA ILE A 32 6.46 -4.60 21.27
C ILE A 32 5.36 -4.65 20.22
N MET A 33 5.61 -4.07 19.04
CA MET A 33 4.75 -4.18 17.87
C MET A 33 4.31 -5.63 17.69
N VAL A 34 3.01 -5.89 17.54
CA VAL A 34 2.52 -7.24 17.24
C VAL A 34 2.97 -7.59 15.82
N GLN A 35 3.97 -8.46 15.71
CA GLN A 35 4.30 -9.09 14.44
C GLN A 35 3.44 -10.33 14.27
N HIS A 36 2.63 -10.34 13.23
CA HIS A 36 1.81 -11.48 12.85
C HIS A 36 2.65 -12.53 12.14
N GLY A 37 2.30 -13.80 12.32
CA GLY A 37 3.01 -14.90 11.68
C GLY A 37 2.78 -14.95 10.16
N PRO A 38 3.65 -15.60 9.38
CA PRO A 38 3.57 -15.66 7.92
C PRO A 38 2.36 -16.44 7.37
N LYS A 39 1.55 -17.04 8.25
CA LYS A 39 0.34 -17.78 7.92
C LYS A 39 -0.93 -17.12 8.45
N THR A 40 -0.82 -15.92 9.03
CA THR A 40 -1.96 -15.17 9.52
C THR A 40 -2.93 -14.90 8.36
N THR A 41 -4.20 -15.21 8.57
CA THR A 41 -5.25 -15.01 7.56
C THR A 41 -6.02 -13.72 7.80
N VAL A 42 -6.65 -13.20 6.75
CA VAL A 42 -7.51 -12.01 6.83
C VAL A 42 -8.66 -12.20 7.81
N HIS A 43 -9.22 -13.41 7.93
CA HIS A 43 -10.28 -13.70 8.88
C HIS A 43 -9.80 -13.67 10.35
N GLN A 44 -8.56 -14.10 10.62
CA GLN A 44 -7.98 -13.97 11.97
C GLN A 44 -7.84 -12.49 12.36
N LEU A 45 -7.27 -11.67 11.47
CA LEU A 45 -7.13 -10.23 11.71
C LEU A 45 -8.46 -9.49 11.76
N ALA A 46 -9.45 -9.90 10.96
CA ALA A 46 -10.80 -9.34 11.03
C ALA A 46 -11.43 -9.56 12.42
N GLN A 47 -11.22 -10.73 13.02
CA GLN A 47 -11.69 -11.02 14.38
C GLN A 47 -10.91 -10.23 15.43
N GLU A 48 -9.59 -10.17 15.30
CA GLU A 48 -8.71 -9.43 16.21
C GLU A 48 -9.01 -7.93 16.22
N TYR A 49 -9.15 -7.33 15.05
CA TYR A 49 -9.46 -5.91 14.88
C TYR A 49 -10.95 -5.59 14.90
N ALA A 50 -11.81 -6.54 15.30
CA ALA A 50 -13.25 -6.32 15.29
C ALA A 50 -13.71 -5.07 16.06
N PRO A 51 -13.16 -4.75 17.26
CA PRO A 51 -13.48 -3.51 17.97
C PRO A 51 -13.11 -2.24 17.20
N ILE A 52 -12.07 -2.28 16.37
CA ILE A 52 -11.60 -1.17 15.55
C ILE A 52 -12.47 -1.04 14.30
N ILE A 53 -12.77 -2.16 13.62
CA ILE A 53 -13.53 -2.17 12.36
C ILE A 53 -15.00 -1.80 12.57
N LYS A 54 -15.57 -2.14 13.72
CA LYS A 54 -17.00 -1.98 14.00
C LYS A 54 -17.50 -0.56 13.69
N GLY A 55 -18.56 -0.48 12.89
CA GLY A 55 -19.21 0.78 12.54
C GLY A 55 -18.44 1.68 11.56
N LYS A 56 -17.22 1.31 11.13
CA LYS A 56 -16.44 2.10 10.15
C LYS A 56 -17.06 2.07 8.76
N THR A 57 -16.86 3.16 8.03
CA THR A 57 -17.10 3.25 6.58
C THR A 57 -15.83 2.93 5.83
N ILE A 58 -15.87 1.90 4.98
CA ILE A 58 -14.69 1.37 4.29
C ILE A 58 -14.95 1.39 2.78
N LEU A 59 -14.11 2.11 2.03
CA LEU A 59 -14.17 2.16 0.56
C LEU A 59 -13.03 1.32 -0.01
N THR A 60 -13.35 0.33 -0.84
CA THR A 60 -12.35 -0.53 -1.48
C THR A 60 -12.50 -0.51 -3.00
N THR A 61 -11.44 -0.10 -3.71
CA THR A 61 -11.37 -0.23 -5.17
C THR A 61 -10.98 -1.66 -5.57
N GLY A 62 -11.51 -2.15 -6.69
CA GLY A 62 -11.25 -3.52 -7.14
C GLY A 62 -11.95 -4.57 -6.27
N ALA A 63 -13.08 -4.20 -5.65
CA ALA A 63 -13.92 -5.08 -4.83
C ALA A 63 -14.87 -5.97 -5.66
N SER A 64 -14.52 -6.26 -6.92
CA SER A 64 -15.28 -7.17 -7.76
C SER A 64 -15.00 -8.63 -7.40
N ARG A 65 -16.03 -9.48 -7.48
CA ARG A 65 -15.93 -10.92 -7.16
C ARG A 65 -14.68 -11.59 -7.77
N GLY A 66 -13.96 -12.33 -6.93
CA GLY A 66 -12.77 -13.13 -7.32
C GLY A 66 -11.45 -12.36 -7.32
N GLY A 67 -11.41 -11.13 -6.77
CA GLY A 67 -10.18 -10.41 -6.46
C GLY A 67 -9.94 -10.27 -4.96
N LEU A 68 -8.72 -9.90 -4.56
CA LEU A 68 -8.34 -9.70 -3.15
C LEU A 68 -9.18 -8.64 -2.45
N GLY A 69 -9.58 -7.57 -3.14
CA GLY A 69 -10.44 -6.54 -2.57
C GLY A 69 -11.81 -7.08 -2.15
N ALA A 70 -12.42 -7.97 -2.94
CA ALA A 70 -13.67 -8.62 -2.55
C ALA A 70 -13.46 -9.55 -1.36
N LEU A 71 -12.39 -10.36 -1.38
CA LEU A 71 -12.06 -11.25 -0.26
C LEU A 71 -11.84 -10.46 1.05
N PHE A 72 -11.07 -9.37 0.99
CA PHE A 72 -10.83 -8.48 2.12
C PHE A 72 -12.14 -7.95 2.71
N VAL A 73 -13.03 -7.39 1.87
CA VAL A 73 -14.30 -6.83 2.34
C VAL A 73 -15.23 -7.93 2.88
N GLU A 74 -15.26 -9.11 2.24
CA GLU A 74 -16.03 -10.27 2.72
C GLU A 74 -15.53 -10.77 4.08
N ALA A 75 -14.21 -10.82 4.30
CA ALA A 75 -13.61 -11.28 5.54
C ALA A 75 -13.87 -10.33 6.72
N ILE A 76 -13.71 -9.02 6.50
CA ILE A 76 -13.92 -8.02 7.56
C ILE A 76 -15.39 -7.80 7.91
N ALA A 77 -16.33 -8.32 7.13
CA ALA A 77 -17.75 -8.18 7.40
C ALA A 77 -18.18 -8.81 8.74
N VAL A 78 -17.44 -9.83 9.21
CA VAL A 78 -17.64 -10.44 10.55
C VAL A 78 -17.48 -9.44 11.70
N ALA A 79 -16.71 -8.37 11.48
CA ALA A 79 -16.45 -7.33 12.46
C ALA A 79 -17.51 -6.20 12.48
N GLU A 80 -18.63 -6.38 11.78
CA GLU A 80 -19.74 -5.43 11.75
C GLU A 80 -19.35 -3.99 11.32
N PRO A 81 -18.65 -3.79 10.18
CA PRO A 81 -18.46 -2.44 9.65
C PRO A 81 -19.83 -1.78 9.36
N GLY A 82 -19.87 -0.45 9.44
CA GLY A 82 -21.12 0.31 9.28
C GLY A 82 -21.56 0.40 7.82
N LEU A 83 -20.60 0.54 6.91
CA LEU A 83 -20.83 0.66 5.47
C LEU A 83 -19.61 0.16 4.69
N ALA A 84 -19.83 -0.74 3.73
CA ALA A 84 -18.85 -1.13 2.73
C ALA A 84 -19.16 -0.50 1.37
N ILE A 85 -18.29 0.38 0.88
CA ILE A 85 -18.39 0.96 -0.46
C ILE A 85 -17.52 0.13 -1.41
N LEU A 86 -18.17 -0.58 -2.32
CA LEU A 86 -17.53 -1.46 -3.30
C LEU A 86 -17.33 -0.69 -4.60
N ALA A 87 -16.08 -0.40 -4.95
CA ALA A 87 -15.75 0.40 -6.12
C ALA A 87 -15.09 -0.44 -7.22
N GLY A 88 -15.49 -0.22 -8.48
CA GLY A 88 -14.85 -0.84 -9.64
C GLY A 88 -15.62 -0.66 -10.96
N ARG A 89 -15.04 -1.18 -12.05
CA ARG A 89 -15.57 -1.00 -13.42
C ARG A 89 -16.91 -1.71 -13.65
N SER A 90 -17.01 -2.95 -13.19
CA SER A 90 -18.12 -3.84 -13.52
C SER A 90 -19.17 -3.86 -12.41
N VAL A 91 -20.16 -2.97 -12.49
CA VAL A 91 -21.27 -2.88 -11.51
C VAL A 91 -21.91 -4.24 -11.24
N GLY A 92 -22.18 -5.05 -12.28
CA GLY A 92 -22.75 -6.39 -12.10
C GLY A 92 -21.88 -7.38 -11.30
N LYS A 93 -20.55 -7.22 -11.31
CA LYS A 93 -19.64 -8.03 -10.48
C LYS A 93 -19.53 -7.48 -9.06
N LEU A 94 -19.66 -6.17 -8.88
CA LEU A 94 -19.75 -5.55 -7.56
C LEU A 94 -21.06 -5.94 -6.87
N GLN A 95 -22.17 -5.97 -7.62
CA GLN A 95 -23.47 -6.43 -7.12
C GLN A 95 -23.41 -7.86 -6.60
N GLN A 96 -22.72 -8.78 -7.30
CA GLN A 96 -22.51 -10.15 -6.79
C GLN A 96 -21.79 -10.18 -5.43
N THR A 97 -20.78 -9.34 -5.23
CA THR A 97 -20.09 -9.22 -3.94
C THR A 97 -21.03 -8.62 -2.88
N ALA A 98 -21.81 -7.58 -3.22
CA ALA A 98 -22.81 -7.01 -2.33
C ALA A 98 -23.90 -8.01 -1.92
N ASP A 99 -24.39 -8.83 -2.86
CA ASP A 99 -25.41 -9.85 -2.61
C ASP A 99 -24.86 -10.95 -1.69
N ASN A 100 -23.62 -11.38 -1.91
CA ASN A 100 -22.94 -12.33 -1.03
C ASN A 100 -22.79 -11.79 0.41
N LEU A 101 -22.41 -10.52 0.54
CA LEU A 101 -22.32 -9.84 1.83
C LEU A 101 -23.69 -9.74 2.49
N ALA A 102 -24.73 -9.33 1.77
CA ALA A 102 -26.08 -9.18 2.31
C ALA A 102 -26.68 -10.52 2.77
N ALA A 103 -26.41 -11.61 2.04
CA ALA A 103 -26.86 -12.95 2.39
C ALA A 103 -26.22 -13.47 3.69
N LYS A 104 -24.94 -13.17 3.94
CA LYS A 104 -24.20 -13.62 5.14
C LYS A 104 -24.30 -12.64 6.31
N TYR A 105 -24.39 -11.34 6.03
CA TYR A 105 -24.30 -10.25 6.99
C TYR A 105 -25.42 -9.21 6.73
N PRO A 106 -26.68 -9.51 7.04
CA PRO A 106 -27.84 -8.69 6.65
C PRO A 106 -27.86 -7.29 7.28
N LYS A 107 -27.03 -7.03 8.30
CA LYS A 107 -26.88 -5.71 8.94
C LYS A 107 -25.84 -4.82 8.25
N LEU A 108 -24.93 -5.39 7.45
CA LEU A 108 -23.90 -4.64 6.75
C LEU A 108 -24.53 -3.92 5.56
N LYS A 109 -24.45 -2.59 5.57
CA LYS A 109 -24.85 -1.78 4.42
C LYS A 109 -23.77 -1.82 3.36
N THR A 110 -24.18 -1.88 2.10
CA THR A 110 -23.28 -1.78 0.95
C THR A 110 -23.69 -0.61 0.04
N LYS A 111 -22.71 0.05 -0.56
CA LYS A 111 -22.91 0.99 -1.67
C LYS A 111 -22.00 0.58 -2.83
N LEU A 112 -22.49 0.69 -4.05
CA LEU A 112 -21.70 0.43 -5.25
C LEU A 112 -21.21 1.75 -5.82
N LEU A 113 -19.96 1.78 -6.27
CA LEU A 113 -19.38 2.93 -6.97
C LEU A 113 -18.80 2.46 -8.30
N SER A 114 -19.33 2.97 -9.41
CA SER A 114 -18.74 2.71 -10.72
C SER A 114 -17.52 3.61 -10.91
N ILE A 115 -16.36 3.00 -11.13
CA ILE A 115 -15.12 3.74 -11.40
C ILE A 115 -14.24 2.94 -12.35
N ASP A 116 -13.82 3.60 -13.43
CA ASP A 116 -12.76 3.15 -14.32
C ASP A 116 -11.51 4.00 -14.08
N LEU A 117 -10.49 3.37 -13.47
CA LEU A 117 -9.22 4.02 -13.16
C LEU A 117 -8.35 4.27 -14.39
N GLU A 118 -8.71 3.70 -15.55
CA GLU A 118 -8.10 4.03 -16.85
C GLU A 118 -8.75 5.27 -17.50
N SER A 119 -9.73 5.94 -16.87
CA SER A 119 -10.39 7.15 -17.37
C SER A 119 -10.44 8.24 -16.30
N LEU A 120 -9.70 9.34 -16.49
CA LEU A 120 -9.72 10.45 -15.55
C LEU A 120 -11.12 11.09 -15.45
N ARG A 121 -11.89 11.04 -16.55
CA ARG A 121 -13.30 11.46 -16.53
C ARG A 121 -14.14 10.58 -15.60
N SER A 122 -14.01 9.26 -15.72
CA SER A 122 -14.73 8.32 -14.85
C SER A 122 -14.32 8.51 -13.39
N VAL A 123 -13.04 8.71 -13.11
CA VAL A 123 -12.53 8.99 -11.76
C VAL A 123 -13.14 10.25 -11.17
N ARG A 124 -13.23 11.35 -11.95
CA ARG A 124 -13.85 12.61 -11.51
C ARG A 124 -15.33 12.42 -11.19
N ALA A 125 -16.08 11.76 -12.08
CA ALA A 125 -17.49 11.48 -11.86
C ALA A 125 -17.72 10.62 -10.60
N ALA A 126 -16.88 9.60 -10.37
CA ALA A 126 -16.94 8.77 -9.17
C ALA A 126 -16.65 9.58 -7.89
N ALA A 127 -15.68 10.49 -7.93
CA ALA A 127 -15.37 11.36 -6.80
C ALA A 127 -16.50 12.37 -6.52
N GLU A 128 -17.10 12.95 -7.56
CA GLU A 128 -18.28 13.81 -7.43
C GLU A 128 -19.46 13.06 -6.79
N GLU A 129 -19.70 11.82 -7.20
CA GLU A 129 -20.73 10.97 -6.60
C GLU A 129 -20.47 10.72 -5.11
N VAL A 130 -19.25 10.32 -4.74
CA VAL A 130 -18.85 10.10 -3.34
C VAL A 130 -19.01 11.37 -2.50
N ASN A 131 -18.57 12.52 -3.02
CA ASN A 131 -18.68 13.79 -2.32
C ASN A 131 -20.14 14.25 -2.17
N GLY A 132 -21.00 13.91 -3.14
CA GLY A 132 -22.43 14.20 -3.13
C GLY A 132 -23.27 13.34 -2.16
N TRP A 133 -22.73 12.24 -1.64
CA TRP A 133 -23.45 11.39 -0.67
C TRP A 133 -23.60 12.08 0.68
N SER A 134 -24.80 12.60 0.96
CA SER A 134 -25.14 13.21 2.25
C SER A 134 -25.25 12.19 3.39
N ASP A 135 -25.56 10.93 3.07
CA ASP A 135 -25.67 9.82 4.03
C ASP A 135 -24.32 9.15 4.35
N VAL A 136 -23.24 9.56 3.67
CA VAL A 136 -21.87 9.09 3.91
C VAL A 136 -21.02 10.29 4.33
N PRO A 137 -21.05 10.73 5.59
CA PRO A 137 -20.37 11.94 6.02
C PRO A 137 -18.84 11.80 6.05
N LYS A 138 -18.33 10.56 6.20
CA LYS A 138 -16.90 10.26 6.28
C LYS A 138 -16.56 8.90 5.67
N ILE A 139 -15.29 8.73 5.32
CA ILE A 139 -14.69 7.45 4.93
C ILE A 139 -13.55 7.19 5.93
N ASP A 140 -13.72 6.19 6.80
CA ASP A 140 -12.72 5.90 7.82
C ASP A 140 -11.47 5.24 7.22
N VAL A 141 -11.66 4.36 6.23
CA VAL A 141 -10.57 3.68 5.51
C VAL A 141 -10.83 3.66 4.01
N LEU A 142 -9.86 4.15 3.23
CA LEU A 142 -9.78 3.96 1.78
C LEU A 142 -8.72 2.89 1.46
N VAL A 143 -9.11 1.85 0.74
CA VAL A 143 -8.20 0.81 0.23
C VAL A 143 -8.14 0.90 -1.29
N ASN A 144 -7.06 1.50 -1.79
CA ASN A 144 -6.66 1.55 -3.20
C ASN A 144 -6.10 0.18 -3.61
N ASN A 145 -6.98 -0.79 -3.81
CA ASN A 145 -6.63 -2.18 -4.09
C ASN A 145 -6.65 -2.54 -5.58
N ALA A 146 -7.46 -1.86 -6.41
CA ALA A 146 -7.56 -2.18 -7.82
C ALA A 146 -6.19 -2.15 -8.52
N GLY A 147 -6.05 -2.98 -9.54
CA GLY A 147 -4.90 -2.88 -10.41
C GLY A 147 -4.90 -3.94 -11.51
N ILE A 148 -4.03 -3.72 -12.48
CA ILE A 148 -3.70 -4.63 -13.55
C ILE A 148 -2.21 -4.95 -13.52
N MET A 149 -1.82 -6.08 -14.09
CA MET A 149 -0.46 -6.61 -13.98
C MET A 149 0.02 -7.22 -15.28
N ALA A 150 1.19 -6.79 -15.74
CA ALA A 150 1.89 -7.37 -16.88
C ALA A 150 1.00 -7.53 -18.12
N THR A 151 0.18 -6.53 -18.40
CA THR A 151 -0.68 -6.48 -19.57
C THR A 151 0.10 -6.03 -20.80
N ASP A 152 -0.45 -6.28 -21.99
CA ASP A 152 0.03 -5.64 -23.21
C ASP A 152 -0.07 -4.12 -23.12
N PHE A 153 0.77 -3.43 -23.91
CA PHE A 153 0.77 -1.98 -23.96
C PHE A 153 -0.57 -1.47 -24.50
N LYS A 154 -1.13 -0.49 -23.78
CA LYS A 154 -2.27 0.28 -24.26
C LYS A 154 -2.18 1.69 -23.70
N LEU A 155 -2.53 2.69 -24.52
CA LEU A 155 -2.82 4.03 -24.01
C LEU A 155 -4.27 4.12 -23.56
N THR A 156 -4.49 4.73 -22.40
CA THR A 156 -5.82 5.15 -21.96
C THR A 156 -6.38 6.26 -22.87
N GLU A 157 -7.67 6.58 -22.71
CA GLU A 157 -8.27 7.71 -23.42
C GLU A 157 -7.60 9.05 -23.08
N ASP A 158 -6.97 9.14 -21.91
CA ASP A 158 -6.21 10.30 -21.44
C ASP A 158 -4.73 10.28 -21.90
N GLY A 159 -4.31 9.27 -22.67
CA GLY A 159 -2.96 9.19 -23.25
C GLY A 159 -1.87 8.67 -22.30
N PHE A 160 -2.23 7.87 -21.30
CA PHE A 160 -1.28 7.27 -20.35
C PHE A 160 -1.13 5.76 -20.57
N GLU A 161 0.06 5.23 -20.32
CA GLU A 161 0.27 3.78 -20.24
C GLU A 161 -0.66 3.17 -19.20
N ASN A 162 -1.35 2.08 -19.57
CA ASN A 162 -2.51 1.58 -18.87
C ASN A 162 -2.23 1.06 -17.46
N GLN A 163 -1.07 0.44 -17.18
CA GLN A 163 -0.72 -0.01 -15.83
C GLN A 163 -0.45 1.19 -14.91
N PHE A 164 0.30 2.19 -15.36
CA PHE A 164 0.56 3.41 -14.61
C PHE A 164 -0.73 4.22 -14.38
N ALA A 165 -1.59 4.30 -15.39
CA ALA A 165 -2.89 4.96 -15.30
C ALA A 165 -3.80 4.29 -14.26
N SER A 166 -4.04 2.98 -14.42
CA SER A 166 -4.97 2.23 -13.59
C SER A 166 -4.48 2.08 -12.14
N ASN A 167 -3.20 1.71 -11.97
CA ASN A 167 -2.69 1.35 -10.65
C ASN A 167 -2.34 2.58 -9.80
N HIS A 168 -1.90 3.69 -10.44
CA HIS A 168 -1.43 4.89 -9.76
C HIS A 168 -2.26 6.15 -10.09
N LEU A 169 -2.26 6.64 -11.33
CA LEU A 169 -2.85 7.98 -11.63
C LEU A 169 -4.35 8.06 -11.29
N GLY A 170 -5.12 7.01 -11.60
CA GLY A 170 -6.54 6.95 -11.25
C GLY A 170 -6.76 6.97 -9.73
N HIS A 171 -5.97 6.23 -8.96
CA HIS A 171 -6.04 6.25 -7.50
C HIS A 171 -5.56 7.55 -6.90
N PHE A 172 -4.48 8.13 -7.43
CA PHE A 172 -3.95 9.43 -7.04
C PHE A 172 -5.02 10.50 -7.18
N LEU A 173 -5.64 10.60 -8.36
CA LEU A 173 -6.71 11.56 -8.62
C LEU A 173 -7.92 11.28 -7.72
N PHE A 174 -8.39 10.04 -7.65
CA PHE A 174 -9.57 9.68 -6.85
C PHE A 174 -9.39 10.02 -5.38
N THR A 175 -8.29 9.57 -4.77
CA THR A 175 -7.97 9.78 -3.34
C THR A 175 -7.95 11.27 -3.01
N ASN A 176 -7.28 12.08 -3.84
CA ASN A 176 -7.16 13.51 -3.60
C ASN A 176 -8.49 14.26 -3.80
N LEU A 177 -9.36 13.82 -4.72
CA LEU A 177 -10.67 14.44 -4.92
C LEU A 177 -11.68 14.14 -3.80
N ILE A 178 -11.52 13.04 -3.06
CA ILE A 178 -12.40 12.67 -1.94
C ILE A 178 -11.74 12.89 -0.57
N ILE A 179 -10.59 13.56 -0.53
CA ILE A 179 -9.75 13.62 0.67
C ILE A 179 -10.46 14.26 1.87
N ASP A 180 -11.37 15.21 1.65
CA ASP A 180 -12.14 15.83 2.72
C ASP A 180 -13.11 14.84 3.40
N LYS A 181 -13.71 13.91 2.64
CA LYS A 181 -14.52 12.81 3.23
C LYS A 181 -13.64 11.87 4.06
N ILE A 182 -12.39 11.66 3.65
CA ILE A 182 -11.44 10.82 4.39
C ILE A 182 -11.07 11.54 5.69
N LEU A 183 -10.62 12.80 5.61
CA LEU A 183 -10.17 13.60 6.75
C LEU A 183 -11.29 13.97 7.74
N ALA A 184 -12.55 13.79 7.39
CA ALA A 184 -13.67 13.86 8.33
C ALA A 184 -13.70 12.68 9.33
N SER A 185 -12.91 11.63 9.11
CA SER A 185 -12.69 10.55 10.07
C SER A 185 -11.78 10.99 11.21
N GLU A 186 -12.02 10.46 12.41
CA GLU A 186 -11.15 10.65 13.59
C GLU A 186 -9.81 9.92 13.44
N THR A 187 -9.80 8.82 12.68
CA THR A 187 -8.61 8.01 12.40
C THR A 187 -8.52 7.72 10.90
N PRO A 188 -8.28 8.75 10.06
CA PRO A 188 -8.32 8.58 8.61
C PRO A 188 -7.17 7.70 8.13
N ARG A 189 -7.50 6.69 7.31
CA ARG A 189 -6.54 5.71 6.80
C ARG A 189 -6.63 5.57 5.29
N VAL A 190 -5.50 5.63 4.59
CA VAL A 190 -5.37 5.29 3.16
C VAL A 190 -4.37 4.15 3.01
N VAL A 191 -4.78 3.09 2.31
CA VAL A 191 -3.94 1.93 2.02
C VAL A 191 -3.81 1.78 0.52
N SER A 192 -2.58 1.79 0.01
CA SER A 192 -2.27 1.61 -1.42
C SER A 192 -1.62 0.26 -1.68
N VAL A 193 -2.30 -0.61 -2.42
CA VAL A 193 -1.77 -1.95 -2.73
C VAL A 193 -0.66 -1.82 -3.77
N SER A 194 0.57 -1.97 -3.30
CA SER A 194 1.79 -2.13 -4.08
C SER A 194 2.07 -3.61 -4.34
N SER A 195 3.33 -4.01 -4.50
CA SER A 195 3.78 -5.37 -4.76
C SER A 195 5.31 -5.44 -4.62
N ASN A 196 5.86 -6.63 -4.36
CA ASN A 196 7.27 -6.93 -4.66
C ASN A 196 7.63 -6.63 -6.13
N GLY A 197 6.65 -6.51 -7.03
CA GLY A 197 6.79 -5.94 -8.37
C GLY A 197 7.51 -4.59 -8.43
N HIS A 198 7.49 -3.75 -7.39
CA HIS A 198 8.21 -2.46 -7.35
C HIS A 198 9.72 -2.61 -7.65
N ARG A 199 10.30 -3.79 -7.36
CA ARG A 199 11.70 -4.09 -7.67
C ARG A 199 12.01 -4.09 -9.17
N LEU A 200 10.99 -4.21 -10.02
CA LEU A 200 11.11 -4.36 -11.47
C LEU A 200 11.27 -3.02 -12.22
N GLY A 201 11.16 -1.88 -11.52
CA GLY A 201 11.43 -0.59 -12.14
C GLY A 201 11.15 0.62 -11.25
N PRO A 202 12.02 1.64 -11.28
CA PRO A 202 11.73 2.95 -10.71
C PRO A 202 10.72 3.72 -11.58
N ILE A 203 10.39 4.96 -11.17
CA ILE A 203 9.63 5.88 -12.03
C ILE A 203 10.47 6.26 -13.25
N ARG A 204 9.89 6.16 -14.46
CA ARG A 204 10.52 6.62 -15.69
C ARG A 204 10.23 8.09 -15.93
N TRP A 205 10.90 8.97 -15.19
CA TRP A 205 10.65 10.41 -15.15
C TRP A 205 10.51 11.09 -16.52
N GLY A 206 11.39 10.76 -17.47
CA GLY A 206 11.38 11.33 -18.82
C GLY A 206 10.52 10.57 -19.85
N ASP A 207 10.05 9.37 -19.50
CA ASP A 207 9.35 8.48 -20.42
C ASP A 207 8.40 7.50 -19.69
N PRO A 208 7.36 8.02 -19.00
CA PRO A 208 6.43 7.18 -18.24
C PRO A 208 5.57 6.29 -19.15
N ASN A 209 5.43 6.66 -20.42
CA ASN A 209 4.63 5.97 -21.44
C ASN A 209 5.43 5.02 -22.33
N PHE A 210 6.70 4.74 -22.00
CA PHE A 210 7.56 3.80 -22.74
C PHE A 210 7.66 4.10 -24.25
N SER A 211 7.82 5.39 -24.60
CA SER A 211 7.92 5.89 -25.95
C SER A 211 6.72 5.45 -26.80
N ASN A 212 5.50 5.60 -26.25
CA ASN A 212 4.24 5.15 -26.85
C ASN A 212 4.24 3.67 -27.24
N GLY A 213 4.87 2.83 -26.41
CA GLY A 213 4.89 1.38 -26.59
C GLY A 213 6.16 0.84 -27.24
N GLU A 214 6.96 1.67 -27.92
CA GLU A 214 8.17 1.23 -28.64
C GLU A 214 9.20 0.54 -27.74
N ARG A 215 9.28 0.97 -26.47
CA ARG A 215 10.22 0.42 -25.48
C ARG A 215 9.50 -0.31 -24.36
N TYR A 216 8.25 -0.72 -24.59
CA TYR A 216 7.42 -1.27 -23.54
C TYR A 216 7.95 -2.61 -23.04
N ASN A 217 8.13 -2.68 -21.73
CA ASN A 217 8.32 -3.93 -21.02
C ASN A 217 7.22 -4.02 -19.97
N LYS A 218 6.35 -5.03 -20.08
CA LYS A 218 5.17 -5.20 -19.24
C LYS A 218 5.50 -5.31 -17.74
N TRP A 219 6.66 -5.86 -17.40
CA TRP A 219 7.11 -6.03 -16.02
C TRP A 219 7.74 -4.75 -15.47
N SER A 220 8.51 -4.02 -16.27
CA SER A 220 8.99 -2.69 -15.89
C SER A 220 7.86 -1.67 -15.75
N ALA A 221 6.82 -1.72 -16.61
CA ALA A 221 5.63 -0.89 -16.49
C ALA A 221 4.85 -1.20 -15.20
N TYR A 222 4.68 -2.49 -14.90
CA TYR A 222 4.11 -2.91 -13.62
C TYR A 222 4.96 -2.42 -12.44
N GLY A 223 6.28 -2.59 -12.50
CA GLY A 223 7.21 -2.14 -11.47
C GLY A 223 7.16 -0.64 -11.21
N GLN A 224 7.17 0.17 -12.27
CA GLN A 224 6.94 1.62 -12.18
C GLN A 224 5.65 1.94 -11.43
N SER A 225 4.55 1.27 -11.79
CA SER A 225 3.24 1.51 -11.17
C SER A 225 3.19 1.15 -9.68
N LYS A 226 3.94 0.11 -9.27
CA LYS A 226 3.98 -0.36 -7.87
C LYS A 226 4.98 0.43 -7.02
N THR A 227 6.08 0.87 -7.61
CA THR A 227 6.94 1.91 -7.03
C THR A 227 6.13 3.19 -6.77
N ALA A 228 5.29 3.60 -7.72
CA ALA A 228 4.46 4.79 -7.58
C ALA A 228 3.48 4.70 -6.40
N ASN A 229 2.87 3.53 -6.18
CA ASN A 229 1.98 3.32 -5.02
C ASN A 229 2.70 3.43 -3.67
N MET A 230 3.98 3.06 -3.58
CA MET A 230 4.78 3.22 -2.35
C MET A 230 5.10 4.69 -2.11
N LEU A 231 5.61 5.36 -3.15
CA LEU A 231 5.93 6.79 -3.12
C LEU A 231 4.68 7.66 -2.85
N PHE A 232 3.50 7.24 -3.32
CA PHE A 232 2.24 7.91 -3.03
C PHE A 232 1.86 7.82 -1.55
N ALA A 233 2.04 6.66 -0.91
CA ALA A 233 1.80 6.51 0.53
C ALA A 233 2.72 7.41 1.36
N ILE A 234 4.02 7.49 1.01
CA ILE A 234 4.98 8.39 1.63
C ILE A 234 4.51 9.85 1.50
N SER A 235 4.14 10.26 0.28
CA SER A 235 3.68 11.64 0.04
C SER A 235 2.44 12.00 0.84
N LEU A 236 1.45 11.10 0.92
CA LEU A 236 0.25 11.32 1.73
C LEU A 236 0.60 11.45 3.22
N ALA A 237 1.48 10.58 3.72
CA ALA A 237 1.95 10.64 5.11
C ALA A 237 2.63 11.97 5.43
N GLU A 238 3.54 12.44 4.56
CA GLU A 238 4.26 13.70 4.75
C GLU A 238 3.35 14.92 4.65
N LYS A 239 2.43 14.94 3.68
CA LYS A 239 1.55 16.11 3.43
C LYS A 239 0.40 16.20 4.42
N LEU A 240 -0.20 15.08 4.81
CA LEU A 240 -1.47 15.04 5.55
C LEU A 240 -1.36 14.35 6.91
N GLY A 241 -0.18 13.81 7.27
CA GLY A 241 0.04 13.19 8.58
C GLY A 241 -0.17 14.15 9.76
N SER A 242 0.16 15.43 9.60
CA SER A 242 -0.12 16.49 10.58
C SER A 242 -1.63 16.72 10.80
N ARG A 243 -2.47 16.32 9.85
CA ARG A 243 -3.94 16.32 9.93
C ARG A 243 -4.51 14.96 10.40
N GLY A 244 -3.65 14.07 10.90
CA GLY A 244 -4.02 12.76 11.42
C GLY A 244 -4.15 11.66 10.37
N LEU A 245 -3.94 11.95 9.07
CA LEU A 245 -3.98 10.93 8.01
C LEU A 245 -2.84 9.94 8.19
N GLN A 246 -3.19 8.66 8.20
CA GLN A 246 -2.21 7.59 8.10
C GLN A 246 -2.29 6.94 6.73
N ALA A 247 -1.16 6.85 6.04
CA ALA A 247 -1.04 6.32 4.70
C ALA A 247 0.00 5.20 4.68
N PHE A 248 -0.37 4.05 4.11
CA PHE A 248 0.52 2.89 4.01
C PHE A 248 0.47 2.30 2.62
N SER A 249 1.56 1.65 2.23
CA SER A 249 1.59 0.79 1.06
C SER A 249 1.82 -0.64 1.48
N LEU A 250 1.33 -1.61 0.69
CA LEU A 250 1.51 -3.02 1.04
C LEU A 250 1.78 -3.93 -0.15
N HIS A 251 2.39 -5.08 0.12
CA HIS A 251 2.42 -6.22 -0.78
C HIS A 251 1.66 -7.41 -0.20
N PRO A 252 0.69 -7.99 -0.93
CA PRO A 252 -0.11 -9.09 -0.43
C PRO A 252 0.51 -10.48 -0.67
N GLY A 253 1.80 -10.59 -1.01
CA GLY A 253 2.37 -11.86 -1.47
C GLY A 253 2.14 -12.14 -2.96
N ALA A 254 2.69 -13.26 -3.44
CA ALA A 254 2.48 -13.74 -4.80
C ALA A 254 1.19 -14.56 -4.88
N ILE A 255 0.07 -13.92 -5.25
CA ILE A 255 -1.25 -14.54 -5.23
C ILE A 255 -1.69 -14.96 -6.63
N LEU A 256 -1.55 -16.26 -6.94
CA LEU A 256 -1.84 -16.82 -8.27
C LEU A 256 -3.29 -17.28 -8.45
N ASP A 257 -4.08 -17.41 -7.37
CA ASP A 257 -5.49 -17.87 -7.41
C ASP A 257 -6.50 -16.74 -7.68
N THR A 258 -6.04 -15.50 -7.84
CA THR A 258 -6.90 -14.33 -8.07
C THR A 258 -7.14 -14.06 -9.56
N SER A 259 -8.18 -13.26 -9.85
CA SER A 259 -8.44 -12.78 -11.21
C SER A 259 -7.29 -12.01 -11.86
N LEU A 260 -6.38 -11.42 -11.06
CA LEU A 260 -5.23 -10.65 -11.54
C LEU A 260 -4.18 -11.51 -12.25
N ALA A 261 -4.03 -12.78 -11.86
CA ALA A 261 -3.02 -13.68 -12.42
C ALA A 261 -3.57 -14.57 -13.55
N LYS A 262 -4.88 -14.54 -13.84
CA LYS A 262 -5.54 -15.49 -14.76
C LYS A 262 -5.05 -15.44 -16.21
N HIS A 263 -4.50 -14.31 -16.64
CA HIS A 263 -3.95 -14.14 -17.99
C HIS A 263 -2.44 -14.44 -18.08
N LEU A 264 -1.81 -14.82 -16.97
CA LEU A 264 -0.43 -15.27 -16.95
C LEU A 264 -0.40 -16.79 -17.08
N ASP A 265 -0.08 -17.28 -18.28
CA ASP A 265 0.02 -18.72 -18.54
C ASP A 265 1.16 -19.37 -17.74
N THR A 266 2.30 -18.68 -17.63
CA THR A 266 3.45 -19.05 -16.78
C THR A 266 4.10 -17.81 -16.17
N LEU A 267 4.96 -18.02 -15.18
CA LEU A 267 5.79 -16.96 -14.58
C LEU A 267 7.13 -16.76 -15.30
N ASP A 268 7.40 -17.45 -16.41
CA ASP A 268 8.72 -17.43 -17.06
C ASP A 268 9.16 -16.03 -17.45
N SER A 269 8.25 -15.23 -18.02
CA SER A 269 8.57 -13.84 -18.38
C SER A 269 8.88 -12.95 -17.18
N LEU A 270 8.35 -13.27 -15.98
CA LEU A 270 8.71 -12.56 -14.74
C LEU A 270 10.12 -12.98 -14.30
N VAL A 271 10.39 -14.29 -14.32
CA VAL A 271 11.70 -14.86 -14.00
C VAL A 271 12.78 -14.28 -14.91
N GLU A 272 12.52 -14.19 -16.21
CA GLU A 272 13.42 -13.58 -17.18
C GLU A 272 13.67 -12.09 -16.88
N ALA A 273 12.62 -11.33 -16.53
CA ALA A 273 12.76 -9.93 -16.15
C ALA A 273 13.62 -9.77 -14.88
N ASP A 274 13.38 -10.58 -13.86
CA ASP A 274 14.20 -10.59 -12.64
C ASP A 274 15.67 -10.93 -12.93
N ARG A 275 15.92 -11.98 -13.72
CA ARG A 275 17.28 -12.37 -14.13
C ARG A 275 17.97 -11.26 -14.91
N ALA A 276 17.26 -10.60 -15.82
CA ALA A 276 17.81 -9.49 -16.60
C ALA A 276 18.22 -8.29 -15.73
N MET A 277 17.57 -8.10 -14.58
CA MET A 277 17.94 -7.07 -13.60
C MET A 277 18.94 -7.53 -12.54
N GLY A 278 19.37 -8.80 -12.59
CA GLY A 278 20.23 -9.38 -11.55
C GLY A 278 19.51 -9.53 -10.21
N ASP A 279 18.18 -9.61 -10.22
CA ASP A 279 17.38 -9.74 -9.01
C ASP A 279 17.38 -11.20 -8.50
N PRO A 280 17.61 -11.45 -7.19
CA PRO A 280 17.59 -12.81 -6.62
C PRO A 280 16.28 -13.57 -6.87
N TRP A 281 15.15 -12.88 -7.05
CA TRP A 281 13.86 -13.47 -7.39
C TRP A 281 13.88 -14.22 -8.75
N GLY A 282 14.87 -13.98 -9.60
CA GLY A 282 15.08 -14.74 -10.84
C GLY A 282 15.59 -16.17 -10.63
N TRP A 283 15.98 -16.51 -9.41
CA TRP A 283 16.60 -17.79 -9.05
C TRP A 283 15.86 -18.56 -7.95
N VAL A 284 14.71 -18.05 -7.47
CA VAL A 284 13.89 -18.76 -6.48
C VAL A 284 13.04 -19.86 -7.12
N ASP A 285 12.67 -20.85 -6.32
CA ASP A 285 11.68 -21.86 -6.72
C ASP A 285 10.26 -21.30 -6.57
N TRP A 286 9.72 -20.79 -7.69
CA TRP A 286 8.38 -20.21 -7.79
C TRP A 286 7.24 -21.21 -7.53
N SER A 287 7.50 -22.51 -7.37
CA SER A 287 6.48 -23.46 -6.90
C SER A 287 6.18 -23.34 -5.40
N THR A 288 7.11 -22.76 -4.63
CA THR A 288 7.02 -22.63 -3.15
C THR A 288 6.64 -21.23 -2.67
N VAL A 289 6.65 -20.26 -3.59
CA VAL A 289 6.40 -18.84 -3.35
C VAL A 289 4.90 -18.47 -3.28
N PRO A 290 3.98 -19.09 -4.05
CA PRO A 290 2.59 -18.67 -4.07
C PRO A 290 1.95 -18.71 -2.69
N VAL A 291 1.32 -17.61 -2.34
CA VAL A 291 0.60 -17.44 -1.08
C VAL A 291 -0.88 -17.62 -1.33
N CYS A 292 -1.58 -18.27 -0.40
CA CYS A 292 -3.04 -18.36 -0.45
C CYS A 292 -3.66 -16.97 -0.30
N SER A 293 -4.71 -16.69 -1.06
CA SER A 293 -5.42 -15.40 -1.03
C SER A 293 -5.85 -14.96 0.37
N GLU A 294 -6.21 -15.89 1.26
CA GLU A 294 -6.52 -15.62 2.68
C GLU A 294 -5.36 -14.98 3.45
N VAL A 295 -4.14 -15.48 3.23
CA VAL A 295 -2.93 -14.95 3.86
C VAL A 295 -2.51 -13.64 3.19
N GLY A 296 -2.66 -13.55 1.87
CA GLY A 296 -2.34 -12.32 1.15
C GLY A 296 -3.23 -11.14 1.55
N ALA A 297 -4.54 -11.38 1.63
CA ALA A 297 -5.52 -10.39 2.09
C ALA A 297 -5.34 -9.99 3.57
N ALA A 298 -4.61 -10.79 4.36
CA ALA A 298 -4.32 -10.43 5.75
C ALA A 298 -3.52 -9.12 5.83
N THR A 299 -2.59 -8.91 4.90
CA THR A 299 -1.81 -7.65 4.88
C THR A 299 -2.70 -6.44 4.60
N HIS A 300 -3.81 -6.59 3.85
CA HIS A 300 -4.82 -5.54 3.71
C HIS A 300 -5.45 -5.18 5.05
N ALA A 301 -5.87 -6.17 5.84
CA ALA A 301 -6.46 -5.94 7.16
C ALA A 301 -5.46 -5.34 8.15
N PHE A 302 -4.22 -5.83 8.14
CA PHE A 302 -3.12 -5.26 8.93
C PHE A 302 -2.92 -3.77 8.59
N ALA A 303 -2.72 -3.43 7.31
CA ALA A 303 -2.52 -2.05 6.87
C ALA A 303 -3.71 -1.13 7.19
N ALA A 304 -4.93 -1.67 7.09
CA ALA A 304 -6.17 -0.93 7.27
C ALA A 304 -6.51 -0.65 8.73
N PHE A 305 -6.16 -1.56 9.66
CA PHE A 305 -6.75 -1.55 11.01
C PHE A 305 -5.76 -1.73 12.15
N ASP A 306 -4.52 -2.13 11.91
CA ASP A 306 -3.56 -2.29 12.98
C ASP A 306 -3.27 -0.93 13.66
N PRO A 307 -3.48 -0.81 14.98
CA PRO A 307 -3.32 0.44 15.72
C PRO A 307 -1.86 0.82 15.95
N ASP A 308 -0.94 -0.14 15.95
CA ASP A 308 0.47 0.04 16.26
C ASP A 308 1.22 0.67 15.07
N LEU A 309 0.65 0.63 13.87
CA LEU A 309 1.19 1.28 12.67
C LEU A 309 1.28 2.82 12.74
N LYS A 310 0.65 3.46 13.74
CA LYS A 310 0.56 4.92 13.84
C LYS A 310 1.91 5.64 13.79
N GLU A 311 2.92 5.09 14.46
CA GLU A 311 4.26 5.66 14.51
C GLU A 311 5.10 5.37 13.25
N HIS A 312 4.53 4.65 12.29
CA HIS A 312 5.19 4.19 11.07
C HIS A 312 4.49 4.72 9.80
N ASN A 313 3.85 5.88 9.89
CA ASN A 313 3.12 6.49 8.78
C ASN A 313 4.00 6.64 7.52
N GLY A 314 3.51 6.19 6.37
CA GLY A 314 4.25 6.13 5.11
C GLY A 314 4.98 4.80 4.86
N ALA A 315 4.95 3.86 5.80
CA ALA A 315 5.65 2.59 5.68
C ALA A 315 5.10 1.68 4.57
N TYR A 316 5.99 0.80 4.09
CA TYR A 316 5.68 -0.34 3.24
C TYR A 316 5.54 -1.60 4.09
N LEU A 317 4.47 -2.35 3.86
CA LEU A 317 4.05 -3.49 4.67
C LEU A 317 4.05 -4.76 3.83
N LEU A 318 4.48 -5.86 4.41
CA LEU A 318 4.42 -7.19 3.81
C LEU A 318 4.27 -8.23 4.91
N GLU A 319 3.53 -9.30 4.64
CA GLU A 319 3.35 -10.41 5.59
C GLU A 319 2.85 -9.94 6.98
N CYS A 320 1.95 -8.95 6.99
CA CYS A 320 1.39 -8.37 8.23
C CYS A 320 2.46 -7.84 9.21
N ARG A 321 3.55 -7.27 8.68
CA ARG A 321 4.59 -6.54 9.42
C ARG A 321 5.13 -5.36 8.61
N LEU A 322 5.92 -4.51 9.26
CA LEU A 322 6.78 -3.55 8.57
C LEU A 322 7.81 -4.31 7.72
N ALA A 323 8.04 -3.82 6.50
CA ALA A 323 9.16 -4.29 5.71
C ALA A 323 10.48 -3.87 6.37
N ASP A 324 11.42 -4.81 6.47
CA ASP A 324 12.78 -4.57 6.94
C ASP A 324 13.70 -4.39 5.72
N PRO A 325 14.25 -3.19 5.48
CA PRO A 325 15.10 -2.94 4.31
C PRO A 325 16.43 -3.73 4.33
N VAL A 326 16.80 -4.34 5.46
CA VAL A 326 17.99 -5.18 5.59
C VAL A 326 17.72 -6.60 5.09
N THR A 327 16.55 -7.17 5.41
CA THR A 327 16.23 -8.57 5.09
C THR A 327 15.29 -8.72 3.91
N ASP A 328 14.43 -7.74 3.66
CA ASP A 328 13.47 -7.76 2.58
C ASP A 328 14.00 -7.04 1.33
N THR A 329 13.47 -7.43 0.17
CA THR A 329 13.76 -6.73 -1.09
C THR A 329 12.94 -5.44 -1.17
N VAL A 330 13.47 -4.36 -0.59
CA VAL A 330 12.90 -3.01 -0.70
C VAL A 330 13.89 -2.11 -1.44
N ARG A 331 13.52 -1.65 -2.64
CA ARG A 331 14.44 -0.84 -3.46
C ARG A 331 14.45 0.63 -3.00
N PRO A 332 15.63 1.29 -2.91
CA PRO A 332 15.74 2.67 -2.44
C PRO A 332 14.90 3.69 -3.22
N TRP A 333 14.69 3.47 -4.53
CA TRP A 333 13.84 4.34 -5.36
C TRP A 333 12.37 4.32 -4.94
N ALA A 334 11.93 3.33 -4.18
CA ALA A 334 10.55 3.22 -3.71
C ALA A 334 10.34 3.77 -2.29
N THR A 335 11.40 4.20 -1.60
CA THR A 335 11.36 4.70 -0.22
C THR A 335 11.88 6.13 -0.06
N SER A 336 12.29 6.78 -1.15
CA SER A 336 12.82 8.14 -1.13
C SER A 336 11.71 9.18 -1.03
N SER A 337 11.73 10.01 0.02
CA SER A 337 10.82 11.16 0.17
C SER A 337 10.99 12.19 -0.94
N THR A 338 12.21 12.34 -1.47
CA THR A 338 12.45 13.22 -2.61
C THR A 338 11.77 12.70 -3.87
N GLU A 339 11.85 11.39 -4.14
CA GLU A 339 11.13 10.79 -5.27
C GLU A 339 9.61 10.82 -5.06
N ALA A 340 9.15 10.71 -3.81
CA ALA A 340 7.74 10.84 -3.46
C ALA A 340 7.18 12.21 -3.85
N GLU A 341 7.86 13.30 -3.46
CA GLU A 341 7.49 14.67 -3.84
C GLU A 341 7.57 14.90 -5.36
N LEU A 342 8.59 14.35 -6.03
CA LEU A 342 8.70 14.44 -7.50
C LEU A 342 7.55 13.71 -8.20
N LEU A 343 7.21 12.51 -7.74
CA LEU A 343 6.09 11.73 -8.27
C LEU A 343 4.78 12.46 -8.04
N TRP A 344 4.57 13.06 -6.87
CA TRP A 344 3.37 13.86 -6.59
C TRP A 344 3.17 14.94 -7.63
N ARG A 345 4.19 15.79 -7.85
CA ARG A 345 4.13 16.87 -8.85
C ARG A 345 3.91 16.34 -10.26
N LYS A 346 4.59 15.24 -10.61
CA LYS A 346 4.40 14.62 -11.93
C LYS A 346 2.98 14.07 -12.10
N SER A 347 2.41 13.50 -11.04
CA SER A 347 1.03 13.02 -11.05
C SER A 347 0.04 14.17 -11.20
N GLU A 348 0.23 15.29 -10.49
CA GLU A 348 -0.58 16.51 -10.66
C GLU A 348 -0.53 17.06 -12.10
N GLU A 349 0.66 17.11 -12.69
CA GLU A 349 0.86 17.51 -14.10
C GLU A 349 0.07 16.58 -15.03
N MET A 350 0.20 15.27 -14.85
CA MET A 350 -0.43 14.27 -15.71
C MET A 350 -1.96 14.27 -15.56
N VAL A 351 -2.50 14.39 -14.34
CA VAL A 351 -3.96 14.41 -14.13
C VAL A 351 -4.59 15.80 -14.37
N GLY A 352 -3.76 16.81 -14.67
CA GLY A 352 -4.18 18.18 -14.96
C GLY A 352 -4.78 18.90 -13.76
N GLN A 353 -4.41 18.53 -12.53
CA GLN A 353 -4.93 19.15 -11.32
C GLN A 353 -3.90 19.15 -10.19
N LYS A 354 -3.76 20.31 -9.53
CA LYS A 354 -2.95 20.47 -8.32
C LYS A 354 -3.80 20.30 -7.08
N PHE A 355 -3.20 19.81 -6.01
CA PHE A 355 -3.82 19.62 -4.71
C PHE A 355 -3.00 20.33 -3.63
N SER A 356 -3.55 21.41 -3.10
CA SER A 356 -2.95 22.19 -2.02
C SER A 356 -3.41 21.61 -0.68
N PHE A 357 -2.48 21.00 0.06
CA PHE A 357 -2.70 20.44 1.39
C PHE A 357 -1.77 21.06 2.42
#